data_AF-A0AAV4X2T2-F1
#
_entry.id   AF-A0AAV4X2T2-F1
#
_cell.length_a   1.000
_cell.length_b   1.000
_cell.length_c   1.000
_cell.angle_alpha   90.00
_cell.angle_beta   90.00
_cell.angle_gamma   90.00
#
_symmetry.space_group_name_H-M   'P 1'
#
loop_
_entity.id
_entity.type
_entity.pdbx_description
1 polymer ?
#
loop_
_entity_poly.entity_id
_entity_poly.type
_entity_poly.pdbx_seq_one_letter_code
_entity_poly.pdbx_strand_id
1 'polypeptide(L)'
;MEGNARKVYEASLQNDKELTYEKFKEAMTSHFKETPLFATEFAKFSSAEQFEFENVEDFSIRVQGLSQKCLKSDSENEKVSESFKEKLLLSKFISGLKANIRAQVLIADPSSFCGSGGPCITS
;
A
#
# COMPACT_ATOMS: atom_id res chain seq x y z
N MET A 1 -7.48 -5.09 -28.47
CA MET A 1 -7.67 -5.66 -27.12
C MET A 1 -7.95 -7.14 -27.26
N GLU A 2 -7.46 -7.95 -26.32
CA GLU A 2 -7.59 -9.42 -26.34
C GLU A 2 -8.10 -9.93 -24.99
N GLY A 3 -8.53 -11.20 -24.94
CA GLY A 3 -8.96 -11.85 -23.70
C GLY A 3 -10.16 -11.20 -23.01
N ASN A 4 -10.19 -11.23 -21.67
CA ASN A 4 -11.34 -10.74 -20.89
C ASN A 4 -11.57 -9.23 -21.07
N ALA A 5 -10.52 -8.46 -21.30
CA ALA A 5 -10.62 -7.02 -21.58
C ALA A 5 -11.46 -6.75 -22.84
N ARG A 6 -11.31 -7.57 -23.90
CA ARG A 6 -12.12 -7.45 -25.12
C ARG A 6 -13.61 -7.67 -24.84
N LYS A 7 -13.95 -8.63 -23.98
CA LYS A 7 -15.35 -8.91 -23.60
C LYS A 7 -15.99 -7.72 -22.87
N VAL A 8 -15.24 -7.07 -21.98
CA VAL A 8 -15.72 -5.88 -21.26
C VAL A 8 -15.96 -4.71 -22.20
N TYR A 9 -15.06 -4.50 -23.17
CA TYR A 9 -15.24 -3.48 -24.21
C TYR A 9 -16.47 -3.75 -25.09
N GLU A 10 -16.63 -4.98 -25.58
CA GLU A 10 -17.78 -5.36 -26.41
C GLU A 10 -19.11 -5.23 -25.62
N ALA A 11 -19.14 -5.62 -24.35
CA ALA A 11 -20.30 -5.43 -23.48
C ALA A 11 -20.62 -3.95 -23.23
N SER A 12 -19.59 -3.10 -23.09
CA SER A 12 -19.76 -1.65 -22.91
C SER A 12 -20.40 -1.00 -24.14
N LEU A 13 -20.01 -1.42 -25.34
CA LEU A 13 -20.59 -0.95 -26.61
C LEU A 13 -22.04 -1.42 -26.81
N GLN A 14 -22.39 -2.62 -26.32
CA GLN A 14 -23.74 -3.14 -26.44
C GLN A 14 -24.73 -2.46 -25.49
N ASN A 15 -24.27 -2.07 -24.30
CA ASN A 15 -25.11 -1.50 -23.25
C ASN A 15 -25.31 0.01 -23.38
N ASP A 16 -24.42 0.74 -24.05
CA ASP A 16 -24.52 2.19 -24.23
C ASP A 16 -24.17 2.62 -25.66
N LYS A 17 -25.16 3.11 -26.41
CA LYS A 17 -24.97 3.62 -27.79
C LYS A 17 -24.19 4.93 -27.83
N GLU A 18 -24.03 5.61 -26.69
CA GLU A 18 -23.21 6.82 -26.52
C GLU A 18 -22.05 6.56 -25.55
N LEU A 19 -21.32 5.46 -25.77
CA LEU A 19 -20.14 5.13 -24.99
C LEU A 19 -19.05 6.20 -25.21
N THR A 20 -18.95 7.13 -24.27
CA THR A 20 -17.87 8.11 -24.22
C THR A 20 -16.61 7.47 -23.64
N TYR A 21 -15.45 8.09 -23.92
CA TYR A 21 -14.17 7.65 -23.36
C TYR A 21 -14.19 7.58 -21.83
N GLU A 22 -14.80 8.57 -21.15
CA GLU A 22 -14.87 8.58 -19.68
C GLU A 22 -15.70 7.43 -19.12
N LYS A 23 -16.87 7.15 -19.71
CA LYS A 23 -17.71 6.00 -19.30
C LYS A 23 -16.99 4.67 -19.51
N PHE A 24 -16.30 4.53 -20.65
CA PHE A 24 -15.52 3.32 -20.93
C PHE A 24 -14.36 3.16 -19.94
N LYS A 25 -13.61 4.23 -19.67
CA LYS A 25 -12.51 4.24 -18.71
C LYS A 25 -13.01 3.89 -17.30
N GLU A 26 -14.16 4.41 -16.89
CA GLU A 26 -14.78 4.09 -15.61
C GLU A 26 -15.23 2.62 -15.55
N ALA A 27 -15.87 2.10 -16.59
CA ALA A 27 -16.27 0.69 -16.68
C ALA A 27 -15.06 -0.26 -16.62
N MET A 28 -13.99 0.05 -17.35
CA MET A 28 -12.75 -0.73 -17.31
C MET A 28 -12.08 -0.65 -15.94
N THR A 29 -12.00 0.55 -15.36
CA THR A 29 -11.40 0.74 -14.03
C THR A 29 -12.21 0.00 -12.98
N SER A 30 -13.54 0.11 -12.98
CA SER A 30 -14.42 -0.59 -12.04
C SER A 30 -14.33 -2.12 -12.18
N HIS A 31 -14.34 -2.64 -13.41
CA HIS A 31 -14.33 -4.09 -13.65
C HIS A 31 -13.02 -4.77 -13.25
N PHE A 32 -11.89 -4.08 -13.42
CA PHE A 32 -10.56 -4.65 -13.13
C PHE A 32 -9.96 -4.16 -11.81
N LYS A 33 -10.53 -3.15 -11.17
CA LYS A 33 -10.08 -2.70 -9.85
C LYS A 33 -10.55 -3.68 -8.80
N GLU A 34 -9.67 -4.59 -8.43
CA GLU A 34 -9.79 -5.29 -7.16
C GLU A 34 -9.74 -4.23 -6.06
N THR A 35 -10.83 -4.10 -5.30
CA THR A 35 -10.85 -3.30 -4.08
C THR A 35 -10.65 -4.26 -2.92
N PRO A 36 -9.41 -4.52 -2.50
CA PRO A 36 -9.17 -5.37 -1.35
C PRO A 36 -9.78 -4.70 -0.11
N LEU A 37 -10.47 -5.49 0.72
CA LEU A 37 -11.04 -5.03 1.98
C LEU A 37 -9.93 -4.47 2.87
N PHE A 38 -10.22 -3.40 3.62
CA PHE A 38 -9.29 -2.82 4.60
C PHE A 38 -8.67 -3.90 5.50
N ALA A 39 -9.48 -4.83 6.00
CA ALA A 39 -9.04 -5.94 6.85
C ALA A 39 -7.95 -6.80 6.19
N THR A 40 -8.07 -7.05 4.87
CA THR A 40 -7.09 -7.85 4.12
C THR A 40 -5.76 -7.12 3.98
N GLU A 41 -5.79 -5.85 3.61
CA GLU A 41 -4.55 -5.06 3.47
C GLU A 41 -3.91 -4.78 4.83
N PHE A 42 -4.72 -4.55 5.87
CA PHE A 42 -4.23 -4.37 7.24
C PHE A 42 -3.63 -5.67 7.81
N ALA A 43 -4.21 -6.83 7.52
CA ALA A 43 -3.63 -8.12 7.89
C ALA A 43 -2.24 -8.31 7.24
N LYS A 44 -2.12 -8.04 5.93
CA LYS A 44 -0.83 -8.09 5.23
C LYS A 44 0.20 -7.12 5.81
N PHE A 45 -0.22 -5.89 6.14
CA PHE A 45 0.64 -4.89 6.77
C PHE A 45 1.09 -5.35 8.16
N SER A 46 0.16 -5.75 9.02
CA SER A 46 0.43 -6.11 10.42
C SER A 46 1.30 -7.36 10.54
N SER A 47 1.16 -8.33 9.65
CA SER A 47 1.99 -9.54 9.59
C SER A 47 3.30 -9.39 8.80
N ALA A 48 3.64 -8.18 8.32
CA ALA A 48 4.84 -8.00 7.51
C ALA A 48 6.12 -8.24 8.33
N GLU A 49 6.98 -9.12 7.81
CA GLU A 49 8.31 -9.40 8.33
C GLU A 49 9.32 -9.41 7.18
N GLN A 50 10.58 -9.08 7.47
CA GLN A 50 11.67 -9.08 6.50
C GLN A 50 11.99 -10.52 6.07
N PHE A 51 11.95 -10.79 4.76
CA PHE A 51 12.24 -12.14 4.25
C PHE A 51 13.73 -12.49 4.36
N GLU A 52 14.06 -13.78 4.30
CA GLU A 52 15.43 -14.30 4.48
C GLU A 52 16.46 -13.64 3.56
N PHE A 53 16.10 -13.39 2.30
CA PHE A 53 16.99 -12.78 1.29
C PHE A 53 16.65 -11.33 0.95
N GLU A 54 15.68 -10.74 1.65
CA GLU A 54 15.30 -9.35 1.46
C GLU A 54 16.24 -8.43 2.24
N ASN A 55 16.77 -7.41 1.56
CA ASN A 55 17.56 -6.37 2.21
C ASN A 55 16.64 -5.38 2.96
N VAL A 56 17.23 -4.46 3.74
CA VAL A 56 16.45 -3.55 4.59
C VAL A 56 15.64 -2.53 3.79
N GLU A 57 16.19 -2.08 2.66
CA GLU A 57 15.58 -1.08 1.76
C GLU A 57 14.38 -1.64 1.00
N ASP A 58 14.48 -2.88 0.50
CA ASP A 58 13.35 -3.56 -0.14
C ASP A 58 12.23 -3.81 0.88
N PHE A 59 12.59 -4.18 2.10
CA PHE A 59 11.63 -4.38 3.18
C PHE A 59 10.90 -3.08 3.56
N SER A 60 11.62 -1.98 3.69
CA SER A 60 11.05 -0.67 4.01
C SER A 60 10.12 -0.16 2.92
N ILE A 61 10.49 -0.29 1.64
CA ILE A 61 9.64 0.04 0.49
C ILE A 61 8.36 -0.81 0.51
N ARG A 62 8.50 -2.11 0.74
CA ARG A 62 7.36 -3.03 0.78
C ARG A 62 6.38 -2.71 1.90
N VAL A 63 6.87 -2.51 3.13
CA VAL A 63 6.00 -2.21 4.29
C VAL A 63 5.36 -0.83 4.17
N GLN A 64 6.05 0.16 3.59
CA GLN A 64 5.47 1.46 3.25
C GLN A 64 4.34 1.31 2.22
N GLY A 65 4.53 0.51 1.18
CA GLY A 65 3.49 0.22 0.19
C GLY A 65 2.26 -0.47 0.80
N LEU A 66 2.45 -1.37 1.76
CA LEU A 66 1.35 -2.01 2.50
C LEU A 66 0.59 -1.02 3.39
N SER A 67 1.32 -0.16 4.12
CA SER A 67 0.73 0.93 4.93
C SER A 67 -0.12 1.86 4.07
N GLN A 68 0.37 2.25 2.90
CA GLN A 68 -0.39 3.08 1.96
C GLN A 68 -1.64 2.38 1.44
N LYS A 69 -1.65 1.05 1.28
CA LYS A 69 -2.84 0.34 0.80
C LYS A 69 -3.94 0.26 1.86
N CYS A 70 -3.59 0.06 3.14
CA CYS A 70 -4.60 -0.05 4.21
C CYS A 70 -4.96 1.28 4.87
N LEU A 71 -4.04 2.26 4.95
CA LEU A 71 -4.28 3.54 5.63
C LEU A 71 -4.67 4.67 4.66
N LYS A 72 -4.99 4.35 3.41
CA LYS A 72 -5.59 5.28 2.46
C LYS A 72 -6.96 5.72 2.99
N SER A 73 -7.11 7.02 3.22
CA SER A 73 -8.39 7.61 3.59
C SER A 73 -9.26 7.70 2.34
N ASP A 74 -10.15 6.73 2.14
CA ASP A 74 -11.18 6.82 1.08
C ASP A 74 -12.39 7.65 1.50
N SER A 75 -12.43 8.14 2.76
CA SER A 75 -13.52 8.96 3.30
C SER A 75 -13.01 10.20 4.03
N GLU A 76 -13.68 11.33 3.83
CA GLU A 76 -13.34 12.62 4.46
C GLU A 76 -13.54 12.64 5.99
N ASN A 77 -14.28 11.67 6.55
CA ASN A 77 -14.77 11.70 7.93
C ASN A 77 -13.89 10.98 8.96
N GLU A 78 -12.88 10.22 8.53
CA GLU A 78 -11.97 9.49 9.44
C GLU A 78 -10.52 9.73 9.03
N LYS A 79 -10.05 10.98 9.20
CA LYS A 79 -8.64 11.32 8.96
C LYS A 79 -7.79 10.86 10.13
N VAL A 80 -7.27 9.64 10.04
CA VAL A 80 -6.11 9.22 10.82
C VAL A 80 -4.98 10.22 10.55
N SER A 81 -4.39 10.81 11.59
CA SER A 81 -3.34 11.81 11.41
C SER A 81 -2.11 11.20 10.72
N GLU A 82 -1.47 11.96 9.83
CA GLU A 82 -0.25 11.49 9.16
C GLU A 82 0.85 11.12 10.17
N SER A 83 0.97 11.88 11.26
CA SER A 83 1.88 11.56 12.37
C SER A 83 1.62 10.20 13.02
N PHE A 84 0.35 9.76 13.09
CA PHE A 84 0.03 8.43 13.60
C PHE A 84 0.38 7.35 12.58
N LYS A 85 0.10 7.59 11.29
CA LYS A 85 0.46 6.66 10.21
C LYS A 85 1.96 6.44 10.13
N GLU A 86 2.76 7.50 10.27
CA GLU A 86 4.22 7.44 10.30
C GLU A 86 4.72 6.63 11.50
N LYS A 87 4.18 6.87 12.70
CA LYS A 87 4.54 6.10 13.90
C LYS A 87 4.16 4.62 13.78
N LEU A 88 2.99 4.34 13.21
CA LEU A 88 2.52 2.97 12.98
C LEU A 88 3.41 2.25 11.95
N LEU A 89 3.76 2.93 10.86
CA LEU A 89 4.68 2.43 9.84
C LEU A 89 6.07 2.14 10.45
N LEU A 90 6.61 3.08 11.22
CA LEU A 90 7.91 2.91 11.87
C LEU A 90 7.90 1.73 12.86
N SER A 91 6.87 1.63 13.70
CA SER A 91 6.69 0.52 14.63
C SER A 91 6.60 -0.83 13.91
N LYS A 92 5.84 -0.88 12.80
CA LYS A 92 5.74 -2.10 11.99
C LYS A 92 7.06 -2.43 11.30
N PHE A 93 7.76 -1.46 10.74
CA PHE A 93 9.07 -1.66 10.17
C PHE A 93 10.04 -2.25 11.20
N ILE A 94 10.20 -1.62 12.37
CA ILE A 94 11.13 -2.10 13.42
C ILE A 94 10.75 -3.51 13.89
N SER A 95 9.47 -3.78 14.14
CA SER A 95 9.02 -5.09 14.63
C SER A 95 9.20 -6.21 13.62
N GLY A 96 9.13 -5.91 12.31
CA GLY A 96 9.31 -6.88 11.24
C GLY A 96 10.76 -7.10 10.80
N LEU A 97 11.73 -6.32 11.29
CA LEU A 97 13.15 -6.52 10.96
C LEU A 97 13.71 -7.81 11.57
N LYS A 98 14.69 -8.40 10.88
CA LYS A 98 15.52 -9.49 11.44
C LYS A 98 16.18 -9.05 12.76
N ALA A 99 16.27 -9.97 13.71
CA ALA A 99 16.70 -9.67 15.09
C ALA A 99 18.06 -8.96 15.17
N ASN A 100 19.04 -9.35 14.34
CA ASN A 100 20.37 -8.77 14.29
C ASN A 100 20.40 -7.31 13.78
N ILE A 101 19.46 -6.95 12.92
CA ILE A 101 19.32 -5.59 12.37
C ILE A 101 18.45 -4.74 13.30
N ARG A 102 17.35 -5.30 13.79
CA ARG A 102 16.42 -4.64 14.72
C ARG A 102 17.14 -4.06 15.93
N ALA A 103 18.08 -4.80 16.53
CA ALA A 103 18.86 -4.33 17.67
C ALA A 103 19.62 -3.03 17.38
N GLN A 104 20.20 -2.91 16.18
CA GLN A 104 20.95 -1.72 15.77
C GLN A 104 20.03 -0.52 15.53
N VAL A 105 18.87 -0.76 14.92
CA VAL A 105 17.88 0.29 14.67
C VAL A 105 17.28 0.83 15.97
N LEU A 106 17.02 -0.05 16.96
CA LEU A 106 16.54 0.38 18.28
C LEU A 106 17.55 1.26 19.01
N ILE A 107 18.85 1.02 18.85
CA ILE A 107 19.90 1.88 19.43
C ILE A 107 19.93 3.25 18.75
N ALA A 108 19.69 3.30 17.44
CA ALA A 108 19.64 4.55 16.69
C ALA A 108 18.39 5.42 16.96
N ASP A 109 17.40 4.87 17.67
CA ASP A 109 16.17 5.53 18.12
C ASP A 109 15.55 6.47 17.06
N PRO A 110 15.13 5.94 15.89
CA PRO A 110 14.58 6.77 14.84
C PRO A 110 13.25 7.40 15.29
N SER A 111 13.06 8.68 14.95
CA SER A 111 11.86 9.43 15.35
C SER A 111 10.74 9.39 14.31
N SER A 112 11.06 9.10 13.04
CA SER A 112 10.10 9.04 11.94
C SER A 112 10.57 8.13 10.79
N PHE A 113 9.70 7.93 9.80
CA PHE A 113 9.98 7.16 8.59
C PHE A 113 10.12 8.12 7.39
N CYS A 114 11.31 8.19 6.80
CA CYS A 114 11.67 9.09 5.71
C CYS A 114 11.09 8.62 4.36
N GLY A 115 10.73 9.57 3.50
CA GLY A 115 10.12 9.34 2.19
C GLY A 115 10.98 8.58 1.17
N SER A 116 12.27 8.35 1.47
CA SER A 116 13.18 7.49 0.70
C SER A 116 13.05 6.00 1.05
N GLY A 117 12.02 5.61 1.80
CA GLY A 117 11.80 4.22 2.20
C GLY A 117 12.75 3.78 3.31
N GLY A 118 12.81 4.49 4.44
CA GLY A 118 13.63 4.06 5.58
C GLY A 118 13.48 4.94 6.81
N PRO A 119 13.91 4.50 8.01
CA PRO A 119 13.83 5.31 9.23
C PRO A 119 14.75 6.54 9.20
N CYS A 120 14.28 7.68 9.71
CA CYS A 120 15.09 8.89 9.90
C CYS A 120 15.80 8.83 11.26
N ILE A 121 17.13 8.88 11.25
CA ILE A 121 17.95 8.92 12.47
C ILE A 121 18.31 10.37 12.77
N THR A 122 18.03 10.85 13.98
CA THR A 122 18.52 12.16 14.44
C THR A 122 19.99 12.02 14.82
N SER A 123 20.88 12.74 14.13
CA SER A 123 22.30 12.87 14.52
C SER A 123 22.47 13.83 15.70
#